data_AF-J3FRL9-F1
#
_entry.id   AF-J3FRL9-F1
#
_cell.length_a   1.000
_cell.length_b   1.000
_cell.length_c   1.000
_cell.angle_alpha   90.00
_cell.angle_beta   90.00
_cell.angle_gamma   90.00
#
_symmetry.space_group_name_H-M   'P 1'
#
loop_
_entity.id
_entity.type
_entity.pdbx_description
1 polymer ?
#
loop_
_entity_poly.entity_id
_entity_poly.type
_entity_poly.pdbx_seq_one_letter_code
_entity_poly.pdbx_strand_id
1 'polypeptide(L)'
;MAVTSAGVTLEVQACDIDKLGDEFFLHLYPANAASAGPEGFINQQFNLKALTPVQTKKQEGPGSCHYRIEFAPMAITRVALGQFRAPEGRCCDILWTKEVKLDE
;
A
#
# COMPACT_ATOMS: atom_id res chain seq x y z
N MET A 1 -9.50 -3.63 -0.61
CA MET A 1 -8.53 -2.62 -1.07
C MET A 1 -9.17 -1.78 -2.15
N ALA A 2 -9.13 -0.46 -2.00
CA ALA A 2 -9.58 0.49 -3.00
C ALA A 2 -8.39 1.39 -3.37
N VAL A 3 -8.22 1.68 -4.66
CA VAL A 3 -7.19 2.59 -5.17
C VAL A 3 -7.91 3.74 -5.87
N THR A 4 -7.48 4.96 -5.58
CA THR A 4 -7.95 6.19 -6.24
C THR A 4 -6.76 6.94 -6.80
N SER A 5 -6.99 7.97 -7.61
CA SER A 5 -5.92 8.87 -8.06
C SER A 5 -5.20 9.62 -6.93
N ALA A 6 -5.77 9.65 -5.73
CA ALA A 6 -5.22 10.36 -4.56
C ALA A 6 -4.52 9.43 -3.55
N GLY A 7 -4.78 8.12 -3.57
CA GLY A 7 -4.24 7.21 -2.55
C GLY A 7 -4.76 5.78 -2.62
N VAL A 8 -4.11 4.89 -1.86
CA VAL A 8 -4.57 3.52 -1.59
C VAL A 8 -5.24 3.47 -0.22
N THR A 9 -6.43 2.86 -0.16
CA THR A 9 -7.07 2.47 1.10
C THR A 9 -7.03 0.95 1.27
N LEU A 10 -6.41 0.51 2.35
CA LEU A 10 -6.30 -0.87 2.78
C LEU A 10 -7.35 -1.15 3.84
N GLU A 11 -8.03 -2.29 3.71
CA GLU A 11 -9.01 -2.76 4.68
C GLU A 11 -8.44 -3.99 5.37
N VAL A 12 -8.34 -3.93 6.70
CA VAL A 12 -7.88 -5.02 7.55
C VAL A 12 -9.07 -5.55 8.33
N GLN A 13 -9.42 -6.81 8.08
CA GLN A 13 -10.50 -7.51 8.78
C GLN A 13 -10.13 -7.73 10.26
N ALA A 14 -11.12 -7.66 11.15
CA ALA A 14 -10.98 -7.71 12.60
C ALA A 14 -10.03 -6.66 13.21
N CYS A 15 -9.54 -5.68 12.42
CA CYS A 15 -8.44 -4.80 12.81
C CYS A 15 -7.18 -5.54 13.31
N ASP A 16 -7.00 -6.81 12.91
CA ASP A 16 -5.91 -7.67 13.37
C ASP A 16 -4.64 -7.40 12.56
N ILE A 17 -4.01 -6.25 12.83
CA ILE A 17 -2.73 -5.87 12.21
C ILE A 17 -1.54 -6.60 12.81
N ASP A 18 -1.72 -7.29 13.95
CA ASP A 18 -0.62 -7.98 14.62
C ASP A 18 -0.06 -9.12 13.78
N LYS A 19 -0.95 -9.79 13.03
CA LYS A 19 -0.60 -10.81 12.03
C LYS A 19 0.08 -10.26 10.78
N LEU A 20 0.03 -8.95 10.56
CA LEU A 20 0.60 -8.28 9.38
C LEU A 20 1.99 -7.69 9.67
N GLY A 21 2.75 -8.26 10.61
CA GLY A 21 4.06 -7.76 11.06
C GLY A 21 5.18 -7.66 10.00
N ASP A 22 4.85 -7.91 8.73
CA ASP A 22 5.72 -7.76 7.58
C ASP A 22 5.58 -6.35 6.96
N GLU A 23 6.64 -5.85 6.34
CA GLU A 23 6.68 -4.53 5.71
C GLU A 23 5.84 -4.51 4.41
N PHE A 24 5.38 -3.33 4.03
CA PHE A 24 4.64 -3.11 2.78
C PHE A 24 5.45 -2.21 1.86
N PHE A 25 5.34 -2.46 0.56
CA PHE A 25 5.87 -1.57 -0.47
C PHE A 25 4.74 -1.10 -1.37
N LEU A 26 4.87 0.13 -1.85
CA LEU A 26 3.97 0.78 -2.78
C LEU A 26 4.81 1.42 -3.89
N HIS A 27 4.67 0.87 -5.10
CA HIS A 27 5.26 1.44 -6.31
C HIS A 27 4.20 2.26 -7.02
N LEU A 28 4.48 3.55 -7.17
CA LEU A 28 3.64 4.50 -7.89
C LEU A 28 4.25 4.74 -9.27
N TYR A 29 3.50 4.45 -10.33
CA TYR A 29 3.91 4.71 -11.69
C TYR A 29 3.26 6.02 -12.15
N PRO A 30 4.03 7.13 -12.21
CA PRO A 30 3.49 8.40 -12.66
C PRO A 30 3.23 8.38 -14.17
N ALA A 31 2.24 9.16 -14.63
CA ALA A 31 2.01 9.38 -16.05
C ALA A 31 3.21 10.05 -16.74
N ASN A 32 3.92 10.90 -15.99
CA ASN A 32 5.18 11.50 -16.44
C ASN A 32 6.38 10.69 -15.91
N ALA A 33 7.05 9.94 -16.78
CA ALA A 33 8.21 9.13 -16.39
C ALA A 33 9.38 9.96 -15.80
N ALA A 34 9.47 11.26 -16.12
CA ALA A 34 10.51 12.13 -15.57
C ALA A 34 10.38 12.36 -14.05
N SER A 35 9.20 12.12 -13.46
CA SER A 35 9.00 12.20 -12.02
C SER A 35 9.25 10.88 -11.30
N ALA A 36 9.60 9.80 -12.02
CA ALA A 36 9.94 8.51 -11.44
C ALA A 36 11.44 8.41 -11.10
N GLY A 37 11.78 7.47 -10.21
CA GLY A 37 13.17 7.07 -10.01
C GLY A 37 13.74 6.29 -11.21
N PRO A 38 15.02 5.87 -11.14
CA PRO A 38 15.67 5.10 -12.22
C PRO A 38 14.93 3.82 -12.62
N GLU A 39 14.14 3.25 -11.70
CA GLU A 39 13.35 2.03 -11.93
C GLU A 39 12.00 2.29 -12.62
N GLY A 40 11.68 3.55 -12.94
CA GLY A 40 10.43 3.91 -13.62
C GLY A 40 9.21 3.99 -12.70
N PHE A 41 9.40 3.90 -11.39
CA PHE A 41 8.39 4.15 -10.36
C PHE A 41 8.96 4.92 -9.17
N ILE A 42 8.06 5.41 -8.33
CA ILE A 42 8.38 5.96 -7.01
C ILE A 42 8.08 4.84 -6.00
N ASN A 43 9.11 4.43 -5.24
CA ASN A 43 8.97 3.42 -4.20
C ASN A 43 8.66 4.06 -2.85
N GLN A 44 7.64 3.57 -2.16
CA GLN A 44 7.34 3.91 -0.77
C GLN A 44 7.24 2.63 0.05
N GLN A 45 8.04 2.54 1.11
CA GLN A 45 7.96 1.44 2.09
C GLN A 45 7.26 1.95 3.35
N PHE A 46 6.39 1.12 3.92
CA PHE A 46 5.66 1.47 5.12
C PHE A 46 5.26 0.24 5.93
N ASN A 47 4.99 0.46 7.22
CA ASN A 47 4.45 -0.55 8.12
C ASN A 47 3.05 -0.13 8.58
N LEU A 48 2.05 -1.01 8.43
CA LEU A 48 0.69 -0.72 8.88
C LEU A 48 0.60 -0.45 10.39
N LYS A 49 1.49 -1.04 11.20
CA LYS A 49 1.55 -0.79 12.65
C LYS A 49 2.01 0.63 13.00
N ALA A 50 2.72 1.28 12.07
CA ALA A 50 3.15 2.67 12.23
C ALA A 50 2.10 3.68 11.73
N LEU A 51 1.01 3.22 11.11
CA LEU A 51 -0.05 4.09 10.56
C LEU A 51 -1.26 4.14 11.50
N THR A 52 -1.85 5.32 11.61
CA THR A 52 -3.14 5.50 12.29
C THR A 52 -4.28 5.13 11.33
N PRO A 53 -5.26 4.29 11.74
CA PRO A 53 -6.39 3.98 10.89
C PRO A 53 -7.24 5.22 10.64
N VAL A 54 -7.66 5.43 9.40
CA VAL A 54 -8.51 6.58 8.99
C VAL A 54 -9.99 6.33 9.26
N GLN A 55 -10.42 5.08 9.32
CA GLN A 55 -11.78 4.68 9.71
C GLN A 55 -11.77 3.33 10.42
N THR A 56 -12.65 3.18 11.41
CA THR A 56 -12.93 1.90 12.06
C THR A 56 -14.41 1.61 11.90
N LYS A 57 -14.76 0.59 11.13
CA LYS A 57 -16.15 0.16 10.96
C LYS A 57 -16.46 -0.94 11.98
N LYS A 58 -17.38 -0.66 12.90
CA LYS A 58 -18.05 -1.70 13.69
C LYS A 58 -19.31 -2.11 12.93
N GLN A 59 -19.32 -3.31 12.35
CA GLN A 59 -20.53 -3.99 11.88
C GLN A 59 -20.85 -5.16 12.81
N GLU A 60 -22.06 -5.74 12.71
CA GLU A 60 -22.39 -7.01 13.39
C GLU A 60 -21.51 -8.13 12.83
N GLY A 61 -20.35 -8.34 13.45
CA GLY A 61 -19.27 -9.21 12.97
C GLY A 61 -17.89 -8.67 13.38
N PRO A 62 -16.77 -9.31 12.99
CA PRO A 62 -15.45 -8.74 13.20
C PRO A 62 -15.36 -7.41 12.43
N GLY A 63 -15.23 -6.30 13.16
CA GLY A 63 -15.10 -4.97 12.56
C GLY A 63 -13.88 -4.85 11.65
N SER A 64 -13.83 -3.84 10.80
CA SER A 64 -12.68 -3.62 9.91
C SER A 64 -12.04 -2.25 10.16
N CYS A 65 -10.72 -2.19 9.99
CA CYS A 65 -9.94 -0.97 10.07
C CYS A 65 -9.45 -0.59 8.68
N HIS A 66 -9.63 0.68 8.31
CA HIS A 66 -9.15 1.22 7.06
C HIS A 66 -7.89 2.04 7.30
N TYR A 67 -6.86 1.78 6.52
CA TYR A 67 -5.60 2.51 6.51
C TYR A 67 -5.42 3.17 5.16
N ARG A 68 -5.01 4.43 5.13
CA ARG A 68 -4.83 5.17 3.88
C ARG A 68 -3.40 5.63 3.72
N ILE A 69 -2.85 5.38 2.53
CA ILE A 69 -1.58 5.92 2.07
C ILE A 69 -1.91 6.93 0.98
N GLU A 70 -1.64 8.20 1.25
CA GLU A 70 -1.86 9.29 0.29
C GLU A 70 -0.71 9.33 -0.72
N PHE A 71 -1.05 9.64 -1.97
CA PHE A 71 -0.07 9.91 -3.00
C PHE A 71 0.34 11.38 -2.95
N ALA A 72 1.56 11.67 -3.38
CA ALA A 72 1.91 13.04 -3.73
C ALA A 72 0.99 13.55 -4.86
N PRO A 73 0.72 14.87 -4.96
CA PRO A 73 -0.16 15.42 -5.98
C PRO A 73 0.45 15.26 -7.38
N MET A 74 0.18 14.12 -8.01
CA MET A 74 0.65 13.78 -9.35
C MET A 74 -0.31 12.79 -10.01
N ALA A 75 -0.31 12.78 -11.34
CA ALA A 75 -1.07 11.79 -12.11
C ALA A 75 -0.37 10.43 -12.03
N ILE A 76 -1.07 9.43 -11.51
CA ILE A 76 -0.63 8.05 -11.41
C ILE A 76 -1.43 7.18 -12.38
N THR A 77 -0.73 6.45 -13.24
CA THR A 77 -1.32 5.54 -14.23
C THR A 77 -1.53 4.15 -13.65
N ARG A 78 -0.66 3.78 -12.71
CA ARG A 78 -0.61 2.43 -12.16
C ARG A 78 0.00 2.42 -10.77
N VAL A 79 -0.46 1.49 -9.96
CA VAL A 79 0.01 1.27 -8.59
C VAL A 79 0.30 -0.21 -8.42
N ALA A 80 1.47 -0.56 -7.90
CA ALA A 80 1.72 -1.90 -7.38
C ALA A 80 1.90 -1.82 -5.86
N LEU A 81 1.15 -2.65 -5.14
CA LEU A 81 1.25 -2.78 -3.70
C LEU A 81 1.64 -4.22 -3.38
N GLY A 82 2.54 -4.41 -2.45
CA GLY A 82 2.81 -5.73 -1.91
C GLY A 82 3.24 -5.71 -0.46
N GLN A 83 3.38 -6.91 0.07
CA GLN A 83 3.94 -7.15 1.39
C GLN A 83 5.21 -7.97 1.23
N PHE A 84 6.20 -7.68 2.05
CA PHE A 84 7.48 -8.34 2.02
C PHE A 84 8.04 -8.54 3.42
N ARG A 85 8.85 -9.58 3.58
CA ARG A 85 9.64 -9.83 4.77
C ARG A 85 11.10 -9.55 4.47
N ALA A 86 11.80 -8.87 5.38
CA ALA A 86 13.24 -8.66 5.28
C ALA A 86 13.96 -9.39 6.44
N PRO A 87 14.20 -10.71 6.33
CA PRO A 87 14.92 -11.43 7.36
C PRO A 87 16.39 -11.00 7.35
N GLU A 88 16.85 -10.40 8.45
CA GLU A 88 18.27 -10.18 8.77
C GLU A 88 19.12 -9.52 7.66
N GLY A 89 18.56 -8.47 7.02
CA GLY A 89 19.34 -7.61 6.11
C GLY A 89 19.72 -8.22 4.77
N ARG A 90 19.15 -9.37 4.38
CA ARG A 90 19.22 -9.92 3.02
C ARG A 90 17.92 -9.68 2.25
N CYS A 91 17.95 -9.98 0.95
CA CYS A 91 16.88 -9.79 -0.04
C CYS A 91 15.47 -9.93 0.55
N CYS A 92 14.60 -8.98 0.20
CA CYS A 92 13.20 -8.99 0.61
C CYS A 92 12.45 -10.16 -0.02
N ASP A 93 11.85 -11.02 0.81
CA ASP A 93 10.92 -12.05 0.36
C ASP A 93 9.55 -11.40 0.12
N ILE A 94 9.15 -11.31 -1.14
CA ILE A 94 7.83 -10.80 -1.51
C ILE A 94 6.78 -11.85 -1.17
N LEU A 95 5.92 -11.56 -0.19
CA LEU A 95 4.85 -12.46 0.26
C LEU A 95 3.67 -12.44 -0.71
N TRP A 96 3.33 -11.25 -1.19
CA TRP A 96 2.34 -11.04 -2.24
C TRP A 96 2.53 -9.68 -2.88
N THR A 97 2.02 -9.55 -4.11
CA THR A 97 1.96 -8.28 -4.83
C THR A 97 0.65 -8.20 -5.61
N LYS A 98 0.10 -7.00 -5.72
CA LYS A 98 -1.08 -6.70 -6.53
C LYS A 98 -0.86 -5.39 -7.27
N GLU A 99 -1.02 -5.45 -8.57
CA GLU A 99 -0.96 -4.29 -9.46
C GLU A 99 -2.38 -3.86 -9.85
N VAL A 100 -2.60 -2.55 -9.90
CA VAL A 100 -3.86 -1.92 -10.30
C VAL A 100 -3.53 -0.81 -11.30
N LYS A 101 -4.17 -0.85 -12.47
CA LYS A 101 -4.13 0.25 -13.44
C LYS A 101 -5.26 1.22 -13.12
N LEU A 102 -4.97 2.51 -13.23
CA LEU A 102 -5.93 3.60 -12.99
C LEU A 102 -6.41 4.24 -14.28
N ASP A 103 -5.75 3.96 -15.40
CA ASP A 103 -6.16 4.36 -16.74
C ASP A 103 -7.17 3.35 -17.31
N GLU A 104 -8.39 3.32 -16.75
CA GLU A 104 -9.60 2.77 -17.38
C GLU A 104 -10.78 3.74 -17.21
#